data_AF-A0A2U3C7P0-F1
#
_entry.id   AF-A0A2U3C7P0-F1
#
_cell.length_a   1.000
_cell.length_b   1.000
_cell.length_c   1.000
_cell.angle_alpha   90.00
_cell.angle_beta   90.00
_cell.angle_gamma   90.00
#
_symmetry.space_group_name_H-M   'P 1'
#
loop_
_entity.id
_entity.type
_entity.pdbx_description
1 polymer ?
#
loop_
_entity_poly.entity_id
_entity_poly.type
_entity_poly.pdbx_seq_one_letter_code
_entity_poly.pdbx_strand_id
1 'polypeptide(L)' 'MQVHVLYDADGSIASLSGTRKEPEHQGHSAYHPGPGQSIATLDVPGDLEQLRLTELHARLKVVTVDGSPRLTTRA' A
#
# COMPACT_ATOMS: atom_id res chain seq x y z
N MET A 1 -1.89 8.77 6.80
CA MET A 1 -2.89 8.34 5.79
C MET A 1 -2.73 6.85 5.61
N GLN A 2 -3.82 6.08 5.61
CA GLN A 2 -3.74 4.64 5.36
C GLN A 2 -4.00 4.32 3.89
N VAL A 3 -3.33 3.30 3.39
CA VAL A 3 -3.50 2.76 2.04
C VAL A 3 -3.64 1.24 2.08
N HIS A 4 -4.47 0.68 1.22
CA HIS A 4 -4.43 -0.75 0.91
C HIS A 4 -3.41 -0.97 -0.20
N VAL A 5 -2.56 -1.98 -0.02
CA VAL A 5 -1.44 -2.27 -0.91
C VAL A 5 -1.50 -3.75 -1.29
N LEU A 6 -1.55 -4.02 -2.59
CA LEU A 6 -1.24 -5.33 -3.17
C LEU A 6 0.21 -5.30 -3.60
N TYR A 7 1.02 -6.23 -3.10
CA TYR A 7 2.45 -6.29 -3.38
C TYR A 7 2.91 -7.72 -3.65
N ASP A 8 3.94 -7.84 -4.47
CA ASP A 8 4.60 -9.10 -4.80
C ASP A 8 5.63 -9.48 -3.72
N ALA A 9 6.11 -10.72 -3.73
CA ALA A 9 7.06 -11.24 -2.73
C ALA A 9 8.39 -10.46 -2.67
N ASP A 10 8.75 -9.73 -3.72
CA ASP A 10 9.94 -8.86 -3.78
C ASP A 10 9.69 -7.45 -3.19
N GLY A 11 8.46 -7.16 -2.75
CA GLY A 11 8.04 -5.87 -2.21
C GLY A 11 7.57 -4.86 -3.27
N SER A 12 7.51 -5.26 -4.55
CA SER A 12 6.96 -4.43 -5.63
C SER A 12 5.47 -4.22 -5.42
N ILE A 13 5.02 -2.97 -5.53
CA ILE A 13 3.60 -2.64 -5.37
C ILE A 13 2.89 -2.84 -6.70
N ALA A 14 2.00 -3.83 -6.78
CA ALA A 14 1.17 -4.09 -7.94
C ALA A 14 -0.05 -3.15 -7.99
N SER A 15 -0.64 -2.84 -6.83
CA SER A 15 -1.77 -1.91 -6.72
C SER A 15 -1.77 -1.17 -5.38
N LEU A 16 -2.22 0.08 -5.39
CA LEU A 16 -2.31 0.93 -4.20
C LEU A 16 -3.62 1.73 -4.24
N SER A 17 -4.39 1.67 -3.17
CA SER A 17 -5.62 2.47 -3.01
C SER A 17 -5.64 3.18 -1.67
N GLY A 18 -6.12 4.42 -1.65
CA GLY A 18 -6.22 5.21 -0.42
C GLY A 18 -7.48 4.84 0.36
N THR A 19 -7.33 4.61 1.66
CA THR A 19 -8.47 4.67 2.60
C THR A 19 -8.67 6.12 3.00
N ARG A 20 -9.38 6.89 2.20
CA ARG A 20 -9.96 8.13 2.72
C ARG A 20 -11.10 7.72 3.65
N LYS A 21 -11.16 8.28 4.85
CA LYS A 21 -12.32 8.15 5.76
C LYS A 21 -13.53 8.85 5.13
N GLU A 22 -14.07 8.31 4.05
CA GLU A 22 -15.41 8.65 3.58
C GLU A 22 -16.38 7.62 4.21
N PRO A 23 -17.42 8.05 4.94
CA PRO A 23 -18.28 7.15 5.72
C PRO A 23 -19.05 6.12 4.88
N GLU A 24 -19.08 6.26 3.56
CA GLU A 24 -20.06 5.62 2.69
C GLU A 24 -19.48 4.84 1.51
N HIS A 25 -18.14 4.76 1.39
CA HIS A 25 -17.49 3.86 0.44
C HIS A 25 -16.36 3.09 1.13
N GLN A 26 -16.74 2.21 2.06
CA GLN A 26 -15.96 1.00 2.33
C GLN A 26 -16.11 0.05 1.14
N GLY A 27 -15.63 0.50 -0.03
CA GLY A 27 -15.31 -0.40 -1.12
C GLY A 27 -14.11 -1.19 -0.66
N HIS A 28 -14.35 -2.25 0.12
CA HIS A 28 -13.44 -3.38 0.23
C HIS A 28 -13.19 -3.83 -1.21
N SER A 29 -12.14 -3.29 -1.82
CA SER A 29 -11.60 -3.87 -3.03
C SER A 29 -11.07 -5.21 -2.56
N ALA A 30 -11.90 -6.25 -2.70
CA ALA A 30 -11.56 -7.63 -2.49
C ALA A 30 -10.57 -8.02 -3.60
N TYR A 31 -9.37 -7.45 -3.54
CA TYR A 31 -8.26 -7.97 -4.29
C TYR A 31 -8.04 -9.37 -3.70
N HIS A 32 -8.26 -10.39 -4.53
CA HIS A 32 -7.78 -11.72 -4.22
C HIS A 32 -6.32 -11.74 -4.70
N PRO A 33 -5.33 -11.84 -3.79
CA PRO A 33 -3.95 -11.84 -4.22
C PRO A 33 -3.70 -13.08 -5.08
N GLY A 34 -3.02 -12.90 -6.21
CA GLY A 34 -2.53 -14.02 -7.01
C GLY A 34 -1.43 -14.80 -6.28
N PRO A 35 -1.00 -15.96 -6.82
CA PRO A 35 0.14 -16.69 -6.27
C PRO A 35 1.37 -15.78 -6.13
N GLY A 36 1.96 -15.72 -4.93
CA GLY A 36 3.14 -14.88 -4.65
C GLY A 36 2.82 -13.40 -4.34
N GLN A 37 1.54 -13.03 -4.30
CA GLN A 37 1.09 -11.69 -3.91
C GLN A 37 0.55 -11.67 -2.49
N SER A 38 0.61 -10.51 -1.86
CA SER A 38 0.12 -10.26 -0.52
C SER A 38 -0.59 -8.92 -0.46
N ILE A 39 -1.54 -8.81 0.47
CA ILE A 39 -2.29 -7.57 0.70
C ILE A 39 -2.07 -7.12 2.12
N ALA A 40 -1.82 -5.83 2.30
CA ALA A 40 -1.73 -5.20 3.61
C ALA A 40 -2.37 -3.81 3.59
N THR A 41 -2.92 -3.40 4.73
CA THR A 41 -3.24 -2.00 4.99
C THR A 41 -2.06 -1.40 5.72
N LEU A 42 -1.44 -0.37 5.13
CA LEU A 42 -0.20 0.22 5.64
C LEU A 42 -0.35 1.73 5.78
N ASP A 43 0.30 2.29 6.79
CA ASP A 43 0.40 3.73 6.99
C ASP A 43 1.46 4.33 6.06
N VAL A 44 1.06 5.35 5.32
CA VAL A 44 1.97 6.16 4.50
C VAL A 44 2.81 7.05 5.42
N PRO A 45 4.14 7.13 5.22
CA PRO A 45 4.99 8.07 5.96
C PRO A 45 4.47 9.50 5.91
N GLY A 46 4.52 10.22 7.04
CA GLY A 46 3.92 11.55 7.20
C GLY A 46 4.34 12.57 6.15
N ASP A 47 5.61 12.53 5.74
CA ASP A 47 6.21 13.37 4.70
C ASP A 47 5.67 13.12 3.28
N LEU A 48 4.99 12.00 3.06
CA LEU A 48 4.44 11.60 1.77
C LEU A 48 2.91 11.65 1.74
N GLU A 49 2.24 11.91 2.87
CA GLU A 49 0.77 11.92 2.94
C GLU A 49 0.11 12.95 2.01
N GLN A 50 0.84 13.99 1.62
CA GLN A 50 0.36 15.04 0.71
C GLN A 50 0.45 14.64 -0.77
N LEU A 51 1.16 13.56 -1.09
CA LEU A 51 1.34 13.10 -2.46
C LEU A 51 0.09 12.38 -2.97
N ARG A 52 -0.13 12.43 -4.29
CA ARG A 52 -1.19 11.65 -4.94
C ARG A 52 -0.85 10.16 -4.89
N LEU A 53 -1.87 9.29 -4.95
CA LEU A 53 -1.68 7.82 -4.95
C LEU A 53 -0.73 7.35 -6.07
N THR A 54 -0.78 7.96 -7.25
CA THR A 54 0.13 7.64 -8.37
C THR A 54 1.59 7.98 -8.03
N GLU A 55 1.83 9.08 -7.32
CA GLU A 55 3.17 9.48 -6.89
C GLU A 55 3.68 8.58 -5.75
N LEU A 56 2.79 8.20 -4.83
CA LEU A 56 3.07 7.23 -3.78
C LEU A 56 3.45 5.87 -4.39
N HIS A 57 2.71 5.39 -5.38
CA HIS A 57 2.99 4.14 -6.08
C HIS A 57 4.38 4.14 -6.73
N ALA A 58 4.77 5.26 -7.33
CA ALA A 58 6.09 5.43 -7.93
C ALA A 58 7.24 5.52 -6.91
N ARG A 59 6.97 6.05 -5.71
CA ARG A 59 8.00 6.33 -4.69
C ARG A 59 8.11 5.26 -3.61
N LEU A 60 7.11 4.42 -3.43
CA LEU A 60 7.05 3.46 -2.34
C LEU A 60 7.31 2.04 -2.81
N LYS A 61 7.84 1.24 -1.89
CA LYS A 61 7.87 -0.21 -1.95
C LYS A 61 7.47 -0.79 -0.59
N VAL A 62 7.10 -2.06 -0.57
CA VAL A 62 6.86 -2.80 0.67
C VAL A 62 8.16 -3.47 1.10
N VAL A 63 8.47 -3.39 2.39
CA VAL A 63 9.52 -4.18 3.02
C VAL A 63 8.93 -4.93 4.21
N THR A 64 9.41 -6.15 4.44
CA THR A 64 9.00 -6.94 5.60
C THR A 64 10.04 -6.77 6.69
N VAL A 65 9.63 -6.21 7.83
CA VAL A 65 10.46 -6.02 9.02
C VAL A 65 9.87 -6.88 10.13
N ASP A 66 10.63 -7.84 10.64
CA ASP A 66 10.18 -8.78 11.68
C ASP A 66 8.86 -9.50 11.31
N GLY A 67 8.73 -9.90 10.04
CA GLY A 67 7.52 -10.56 9.52
C GLY A 67 6.33 -9.63 9.25
N SER A 68 6.47 -8.33 9.51
CA SER A 68 5.41 -7.34 9.30
C SER A 68 5.70 -6.45 8.09
N PRO A 69 4.79 -6.32 7.12
CA PRO A 69 4.96 -5.44 5.98
C PRO A 69 4.92 -3.97 6.41
N ARG A 70 5.78 -3.15 5.82
CA ARG A 70 5.87 -1.70 6.03
C ARG A 70 6.17 -0.99 4.71
N LEU A 71 5.69 0.25 4.58
CA LEU A 71 6.04 1.10 3.44
C LEU A 71 7.40 1.76 3.67
N THR A 72 8.22 1.80 2.63
CA THR A 72 9.47 2.55 2.62
C THR A 72 9.65 3.23 1.26
N THR A 73 10.50 4.25 1.21
CA THR A 73 10.85 4.91 -0.04
C THR A 73 11.72 3.98 -0.90
N ARG A 74 11.52 4.05 -2.21
CA ARG A 74 12.46 3.49 -3.17
C ARG A 74 13.74 4.34 -3.11
N ALA A 75 14.88 3.67 -3.02
CA ALA A 75 16.19 4.30 -3.15
C ALA A 75 16.45 4.66 -4.62
#